data_AF-A0A0F2LAR1-F1
#
_entry.id   AF-A0A0F2LAR1-F1
#
_cell.length_a   1.000
_cell.length_b   1.000
_cell.length_c   1.000
_cell.angle_alpha   90.00
_cell.angle_beta   90.00
_cell.angle_gamma   90.00
#
_symmetry.space_group_name_H-M   'P 1'
#
loop_
_entity.id
_entity.type
_entity.pdbx_description
1 polymer ?
#
loop_
_entity_poly.entity_id
_entity_poly.type
_entity_poly.pdbx_seq_one_letter_code
_entity_poly.pdbx_strand_id
1 'polypeptide(L)'
;MLNRDEILSRVREISASMSQLEGQISAITAEIENRRTALGEIRRSLAEVRSQIDNIRGKMQKIRDELNQLRSRRQELLEALRRSRASIHELNIELQKLREKIEVYRKALSALNEYAGGRAVDKDKIKMLAERLEFYFETSPTDPEWEKQFIKIISEIEKELNIMDSIDKLKAHIQEIKSKIDEIKKKKEEARKEVEAIVKNIIELKEKINSLRKEREDAYKQLVELKKKRDELKQNRDRVKQEIAELALKRKELRAQLAQLRDELNKYTVLLKAIDLSERYKAAATTREDTRRSLKERAEEIYQRLLRGERLSHEEIEILIEAGYLPEE
;
A
#
# COMPACT_ATOMS: atom_id res chain seq x y z
N MET A 1 50.78 -42.49 -46.02
CA MET A 1 49.81 -41.49 -46.51
C MET A 1 48.44 -41.99 -46.12
N LEU A 2 47.56 -41.16 -45.55
CA LEU A 2 46.19 -41.59 -45.26
C LEU A 2 45.50 -42.02 -46.56
N ASN A 3 44.76 -43.12 -46.50
CA ASN A 3 44.02 -43.63 -47.63
C ASN A 3 42.73 -42.80 -47.82
N ARG A 4 42.24 -42.68 -49.06
CA ARG A 4 41.04 -41.88 -49.39
C ARG A 4 39.84 -42.26 -48.51
N ASP A 5 39.65 -43.56 -48.30
CA ASP A 5 38.56 -44.10 -47.49
C ASP A 5 38.68 -43.74 -46.00
N GLU A 6 39.90 -43.63 -45.47
CA GLU A 6 40.14 -43.23 -44.08
C GLU A 6 39.81 -41.74 -43.86
N ILE A 7 40.04 -40.90 -44.87
CA ILE A 7 39.65 -39.48 -44.78
C ILE A 7 38.13 -39.35 -44.90
N LEU A 8 37.50 -40.13 -45.79
CA LEU A 8 36.04 -40.15 -45.91
C LEU A 8 35.35 -40.63 -44.63
N SER A 9 35.88 -41.67 -43.98
CA SER A 9 35.34 -42.13 -42.68
C SER A 9 35.50 -41.03 -41.62
N ARG A 10 36.66 -40.37 -41.55
CA ARG A 10 36.90 -39.30 -40.58
C ARG A 10 36.00 -38.08 -40.81
N VAL A 11 35.76 -37.70 -42.06
CA VAL A 11 34.81 -36.64 -42.42
C VAL A 11 33.38 -36.99 -41.98
N ARG A 12 32.96 -38.25 -42.14
CA ARG A 12 31.64 -38.72 -41.66
C ARG A 12 31.54 -38.65 -40.15
N GLU A 13 32.57 -39.09 -39.42
CA GLU A 13 32.61 -39.02 -37.95
C GLU A 13 32.54 -37.58 -37.42
N ILE A 14 33.33 -36.67 -38.00
CA ILE A 14 33.32 -35.26 -37.62
C ILE A 14 31.96 -34.62 -37.95
N SER A 15 31.39 -34.93 -39.12
CA SER A 15 30.05 -34.43 -39.52
C SER A 15 28.96 -34.90 -38.55
N ALA A 16 29.00 -36.17 -38.13
CA ALA A 16 28.07 -36.70 -37.14
C ALA A 16 28.22 -36.02 -35.78
N SER A 17 29.47 -35.82 -35.33
CA SER A 17 29.78 -35.13 -34.07
C SER A 17 29.32 -33.67 -34.10
N MET A 18 29.51 -32.97 -35.22
CA MET A 18 29.02 -31.62 -35.43
C MET A 18 27.49 -31.56 -35.35
N SER A 19 26.78 -32.46 -36.03
CA SER A 19 25.31 -32.54 -35.98
C SER A 19 24.81 -32.73 -34.54
N GLN A 20 25.48 -33.58 -33.76
CA GLN A 20 25.15 -33.78 -32.34
C GLN A 20 25.37 -32.51 -31.51
N LEU A 21 26.49 -31.80 -31.70
CA LEU A 21 26.75 -30.52 -31.03
C LEU A 21 25.75 -29.44 -31.43
N GLU A 22 25.34 -29.36 -32.70
CA GLU A 22 24.30 -28.44 -33.16
C GLU A 22 22.96 -28.71 -32.47
N GLY A 23 22.60 -29.99 -32.32
CA GLY A 23 21.43 -30.42 -31.55
C GLY A 23 21.50 -29.99 -30.08
N GLN A 24 22.64 -30.21 -29.41
CA GLN A 24 22.85 -29.78 -28.02
C GLN A 24 22.78 -28.25 -27.86
N ILE A 25 23.39 -27.49 -28.77
CA ILE A 25 23.33 -26.02 -28.76
C ILE A 25 21.88 -25.54 -28.95
N SER A 26 21.12 -26.18 -29.84
CA SER A 26 19.70 -25.88 -30.05
C SER A 26 18.88 -26.13 -28.78
N ALA A 27 19.06 -27.29 -28.14
CA ALA A 27 18.38 -27.64 -26.90
C ALA A 27 18.68 -26.65 -25.76
N ILE A 28 19.95 -26.32 -25.52
CA ILE A 28 20.34 -25.33 -24.51
C ILE A 28 19.78 -23.94 -24.85
N THR A 29 19.73 -23.59 -26.13
CA THR A 29 19.14 -22.30 -26.55
C THR A 29 17.65 -22.25 -26.21
N ALA A 30 16.90 -23.34 -26.45
CA ALA A 30 15.50 -23.43 -26.05
C ALA A 30 15.32 -23.36 -24.53
N GLU A 31 16.18 -24.04 -23.75
CA GLU A 31 16.14 -23.95 -22.28
C GLU A 31 16.40 -22.54 -21.76
N ILE A 32 17.37 -21.82 -22.34
CA ILE A 32 17.66 -20.42 -21.99
C ILE A 32 16.41 -19.55 -22.24
N GLU A 33 15.75 -19.71 -23.38
CA GLU A 33 14.54 -18.94 -23.70
C GLU A 33 13.38 -19.28 -22.74
N ASN A 34 13.18 -20.56 -22.41
CA ASN A 34 12.18 -20.97 -21.40
C ASN A 34 12.46 -20.40 -20.01
N ARG A 35 13.73 -20.31 -19.60
CA ARG A 35 14.08 -19.66 -18.32
C ARG A 35 13.93 -18.14 -18.38
N ARG A 36 14.15 -17.52 -19.55
CA ARG A 36 13.92 -16.08 -19.75
C ARG A 36 12.44 -15.73 -19.67
N THR A 37 11.55 -16.56 -20.22
CA THR A 37 10.10 -16.35 -20.08
C THR A 37 9.67 -16.48 -18.61
N ALA A 38 10.10 -17.53 -17.91
CA ALA A 38 9.87 -17.69 -16.47
C ALA A 38 10.41 -16.50 -15.65
N LEU A 39 11.59 -15.98 -15.98
CA LEU A 39 12.15 -14.78 -15.36
C LEU A 39 11.26 -13.55 -15.61
N GLY A 40 10.66 -13.45 -16.80
CA GLY A 40 9.68 -12.42 -17.14
C GLY A 40 8.44 -12.48 -16.26
N GLU A 41 7.91 -13.68 -16.02
CA GLU A 41 6.77 -13.92 -15.13
C GLU A 41 7.08 -13.55 -13.68
N ILE A 42 8.25 -13.97 -13.16
CA ILE A 42 8.70 -13.61 -11.81
C ILE A 42 8.84 -12.08 -11.66
N ARG A 43 9.28 -11.37 -12.71
CA ARG A 43 9.35 -9.90 -12.69
C ARG A 43 7.96 -9.26 -12.62
N ARG A 44 6.98 -9.81 -13.34
CA ARG A 44 5.58 -9.34 -13.30
C ARG A 44 4.98 -9.57 -11.91
N SER A 45 5.13 -10.75 -11.33
CA SER A 45 4.62 -11.04 -9.98
C SER A 45 5.31 -10.18 -8.91
N LEU A 46 6.62 -9.90 -9.04
CA LEU A 46 7.31 -8.94 -8.17
C LEU A 46 6.73 -7.52 -8.28
N ALA A 47 6.37 -7.07 -9.47
CA ALA A 47 5.75 -5.76 -9.67
C ALA A 47 4.36 -5.69 -9.03
N GLU A 48 3.57 -6.76 -9.17
CA GLU A 48 2.25 -6.87 -8.54
C GLU A 48 2.34 -6.86 -7.01
N VAL A 49 3.22 -7.68 -6.42
CA VAL A 49 3.44 -7.71 -4.97
C VAL A 49 3.90 -6.35 -4.44
N ARG A 50 4.74 -5.61 -5.19
CA ARG A 50 5.14 -4.24 -4.82
C ARG A 50 3.94 -3.30 -4.81
N SER A 51 3.10 -3.33 -5.85
CA SER A 51 1.87 -2.54 -5.91
C SER A 51 0.93 -2.85 -4.73
N GLN A 52 0.74 -4.13 -4.40
CA GLN A 52 -0.06 -4.55 -3.24
C GLN A 52 0.52 -4.02 -1.92
N ILE A 53 1.84 -4.08 -1.74
CA ILE A 53 2.53 -3.52 -0.56
C ILE A 53 2.29 -2.01 -0.45
N ASP A 54 2.40 -1.28 -1.55
CA ASP A 54 2.23 0.18 -1.56
C ASP A 54 0.77 0.58 -1.30
N ASN A 55 -0.19 -0.17 -1.83
CA ASN A 55 -1.61 -0.01 -1.52
C ASN A 55 -1.90 -0.21 -0.02
N ILE A 56 -1.35 -1.26 0.60
CA ILE A 56 -1.53 -1.51 2.03
C ILE A 56 -0.86 -0.41 2.88
N ARG A 57 0.32 0.08 2.48
CA ARG A 57 0.95 1.23 3.13
C ARG A 57 0.08 2.47 3.06
N GLY A 58 -0.54 2.74 1.91
CA GLY A 58 -1.51 3.81 1.74
C GLY A 58 -2.72 3.66 2.69
N LYS A 59 -3.30 2.46 2.77
CA LYS A 59 -4.40 2.17 3.72
C LYS A 59 -3.98 2.39 5.18
N MET A 60 -2.81 1.90 5.59
CA MET A 60 -2.29 2.12 6.95
C MET A 60 -2.06 3.60 7.27
N GLN A 61 -1.63 4.40 6.28
CA GLN A 61 -1.46 5.83 6.46
C GLN A 61 -2.82 6.51 6.70
N LYS A 62 -3.84 6.20 5.90
CA LYS A 62 -5.21 6.69 6.11
C LYS A 62 -5.75 6.33 7.50
N ILE A 63 -5.60 5.06 7.91
CA ILE A 63 -6.02 4.61 9.25
C ILE A 63 -5.28 5.38 10.36
N ARG A 64 -3.98 5.67 10.17
CA ARG A 64 -3.21 6.46 11.14
C ARG A 64 -3.75 7.88 11.25
N ASP A 65 -4.07 8.52 10.12
CA ASP A 65 -4.58 9.88 10.08
C ASP A 65 -5.97 9.97 10.72
N GLU A 66 -6.85 9.01 10.42
CA GLU A 66 -8.17 8.86 11.07
C GLU A 66 -8.05 8.64 12.57
N LEU A 67 -7.13 7.77 13.03
CA LEU A 67 -6.88 7.56 14.45
C LEU A 67 -6.39 8.84 15.16
N ASN A 68 -5.59 9.67 14.49
CA ASN A 68 -5.14 10.95 15.03
C ASN A 68 -6.29 11.96 15.15
N GLN A 69 -7.17 12.03 14.15
CA GLN A 69 -8.38 12.86 14.20
C GLN A 69 -9.31 12.43 15.34
N LEU A 70 -9.59 11.12 15.46
CA LEU A 70 -10.44 10.59 16.54
C LEU A 70 -9.85 10.83 17.93
N ARG A 71 -8.52 10.77 18.08
CA ARG A 71 -7.83 11.10 19.35
C ARG A 71 -8.00 12.57 19.71
N SER A 72 -7.85 13.46 18.74
CA SER A 72 -8.03 14.92 18.94
C SER A 72 -9.49 15.21 19.31
N ARG A 73 -10.44 14.64 18.58
CA ARG A 73 -11.87 14.76 18.90
C ARG A 73 -12.21 14.23 20.29
N ARG A 74 -11.59 13.12 20.70
CA ARG A 74 -11.76 12.58 22.07
C ARG A 74 -11.23 13.55 23.12
N GLN A 75 -10.11 14.24 22.87
CA GLN A 75 -9.58 15.24 23.81
C GLN A 75 -10.55 16.41 23.96
N GLU A 76 -11.07 16.96 22.85
CA GLU A 76 -12.09 18.01 22.88
C GLU A 76 -13.32 17.61 23.70
N LEU A 77 -13.83 16.39 23.49
CA LEU A 77 -14.98 15.88 24.25
C LEU A 77 -14.66 15.69 25.74
N LEU A 78 -13.45 15.26 26.10
CA LEU A 78 -13.03 15.15 27.50
C LEU A 78 -12.91 16.53 28.17
N GLU A 79 -12.46 17.55 27.45
CA GLU A 79 -12.44 18.92 27.93
C GLU A 79 -13.85 19.48 28.11
N ALA A 80 -14.73 19.29 27.13
CA ALA A 80 -16.14 19.66 27.22
C ALA A 80 -16.81 18.97 28.43
N LEU A 81 -16.55 17.67 28.62
CA LEU A 81 -17.05 16.91 29.76
C LEU A 81 -16.59 17.50 31.11
N ARG A 82 -15.31 17.90 31.20
CA ARG A 82 -14.77 18.55 32.41
C ARG A 82 -15.46 19.89 32.67
N ARG A 83 -15.65 20.71 31.64
CA ARG A 83 -16.34 22.01 31.75
C ARG A 83 -17.80 21.85 32.20
N SER A 84 -18.57 20.97 31.56
CA SER A 84 -19.98 20.74 31.96
C SER A 84 -20.08 20.17 33.38
N ARG A 85 -19.15 19.30 33.81
CA ARG A 85 -19.09 18.83 35.20
C ARG A 85 -18.77 19.93 36.21
N ALA A 86 -17.84 20.83 35.87
CA ALA A 86 -17.52 21.99 36.70
C ALA A 86 -18.73 22.92 36.84
N SER A 87 -19.42 23.22 35.73
CA SER A 87 -20.66 24.00 35.73
C SER A 87 -21.75 23.36 36.62
N ILE A 88 -21.96 22.05 36.53
CA ILE A 88 -22.89 21.35 37.43
C ILE A 88 -22.48 21.51 38.91
N HIS A 89 -21.18 21.47 39.21
CA HIS A 89 -20.67 21.66 40.57
C HIS A 89 -20.94 23.09 41.09
N GLU A 90 -20.67 24.10 40.27
CA GLU A 90 -20.95 25.51 40.59
C GLU A 90 -22.45 25.75 40.83
N LEU A 91 -23.32 25.25 39.94
CA LEU A 91 -24.77 25.33 40.08
C LEU A 91 -25.26 24.62 41.37
N ASN A 92 -24.59 23.55 41.82
CA ASN A 92 -24.92 22.91 43.10
C ASN A 92 -24.56 23.81 44.30
N ILE A 93 -23.41 24.48 44.27
CA ILE A 93 -23.00 25.42 45.31
C ILE A 93 -23.98 26.60 45.37
N GLU A 94 -24.39 27.14 44.22
CA GLU A 94 -25.40 28.20 44.15
C GLU A 94 -26.75 27.75 44.72
N LEU A 95 -27.21 26.55 44.35
CA LEU A 95 -28.43 25.97 44.91
C LEU A 95 -28.36 25.82 46.43
N GLN A 96 -27.21 25.42 46.97
CA GLN A 96 -27.02 25.31 48.42
C GLN A 96 -27.14 26.67 49.10
N LYS A 97 -26.45 27.69 48.59
CA LYS A 97 -26.52 29.07 49.13
C LYS A 97 -27.95 29.63 49.10
N LEU A 98 -28.70 29.38 48.03
CA LEU A 98 -30.09 29.84 47.93
C LEU A 98 -31.03 29.09 48.90
N ARG A 99 -30.79 27.79 49.14
CA ARG A 99 -31.53 27.00 50.13
C ARG A 99 -31.28 27.51 51.54
N GLU A 100 -30.03 27.80 51.90
CA GLU A 100 -29.66 28.40 53.18
C GLU A 100 -30.34 29.77 53.38
N LYS A 101 -30.35 30.63 52.34
CA LYS A 101 -31.08 31.91 52.38
C LYS A 101 -32.59 31.72 52.60
N ILE A 102 -33.23 30.77 51.91
CA ILE A 102 -34.64 30.45 52.15
C ILE A 102 -34.86 30.01 53.59
N GLU A 103 -33.97 29.21 54.16
CA GLU A 103 -34.09 28.74 55.54
C GLU A 103 -34.03 29.91 56.53
N VAL A 104 -33.10 30.86 56.33
CA VAL A 104 -33.02 32.09 57.13
C VAL A 104 -34.30 32.91 57.03
N TYR A 105 -34.80 33.16 55.81
CA TYR A 105 -36.05 33.91 55.64
C TYR A 105 -37.26 33.18 56.21
N ARG A 106 -37.30 31.84 56.15
CA ARG A 106 -38.36 31.05 56.79
C ARG A 106 -38.31 31.14 58.32
N LYS A 107 -37.12 31.11 58.93
CA LYS A 107 -36.94 31.32 60.37
C LYS A 107 -37.37 32.72 60.79
N ALA A 108 -36.96 33.76 60.04
CA ALA A 108 -37.39 35.13 60.27
C ALA A 108 -38.91 35.28 60.15
N LEU A 109 -39.51 34.69 59.10
CA LEU A 109 -40.96 34.68 58.90
C LEU A 109 -41.69 33.96 60.04
N SER A 110 -41.14 32.84 60.54
CA SER A 110 -41.69 32.10 61.68
C SER A 110 -41.67 32.92 62.96
N ALA A 111 -40.53 33.53 63.31
CA ALA A 111 -40.40 34.37 64.50
C ALA A 111 -41.32 35.59 64.45
N LEU A 112 -41.47 36.19 63.27
CA LEU A 112 -42.34 37.34 63.05
C LEU A 112 -43.84 36.95 63.12
N ASN A 113 -44.21 35.79 62.60
CA ASN A 113 -45.57 35.25 62.73
C ASN A 113 -45.91 34.89 64.19
N GLU A 114 -44.95 34.38 64.96
CA GLU A 114 -45.09 34.08 66.39
C GLU A 114 -45.28 35.37 67.20
N TYR A 115 -44.48 36.40 66.91
CA TYR A 115 -44.62 37.74 67.49
C TYR A 115 -45.98 38.38 67.16
N ALA A 116 -46.50 38.17 65.95
CA ALA A 116 -47.84 38.61 65.52
C ALA A 116 -48.99 37.78 66.12
N GLY A 117 -48.71 36.83 67.01
CA GLY A 117 -49.73 36.01 67.69
C GLY A 117 -50.44 35.01 66.78
N GLY A 118 -49.86 34.67 65.62
CA GLY A 118 -50.42 33.70 64.68
C GLY A 118 -51.74 34.11 64.02
N ARG A 119 -52.16 35.37 64.18
CA ARG A 119 -53.40 35.89 63.59
C ARG A 119 -53.16 36.18 62.11
N ALA A 120 -53.92 35.54 61.23
CA ALA A 120 -54.09 36.00 59.85
C ALA A 120 -54.98 37.25 59.90
N VAL A 121 -54.40 38.40 60.22
CA VAL A 121 -55.13 39.67 60.11
C VAL A 121 -55.10 40.08 58.64
N ASP A 122 -56.20 40.58 58.09
CA ASP A 122 -56.27 41.06 56.71
C ASP A 122 -55.78 42.51 56.65
N LYS A 123 -54.73 42.76 55.86
CA LYS A 123 -54.04 44.07 55.78
C LYS A 123 -54.98 45.17 55.38
N ASP A 124 -55.84 44.84 54.42
CA ASP A 124 -56.80 45.76 53.86
C ASP A 124 -57.89 46.10 54.88
N LYS A 125 -58.25 45.17 55.77
CA LYS A 125 -59.20 45.43 56.86
C LYS A 125 -58.61 46.33 57.94
N ILE A 126 -57.34 46.14 58.32
CA ILE A 126 -56.66 47.03 59.28
C ILE A 126 -56.51 48.43 58.70
N LYS A 127 -56.13 48.56 57.42
CA LYS A 127 -56.03 49.85 56.73
C LYS A 127 -57.38 50.57 56.68
N MET A 128 -58.45 49.89 56.29
CA MET A 128 -59.79 50.46 56.28
C MET A 128 -60.25 50.88 57.69
N LEU A 129 -59.89 50.12 58.73
CA LEU A 129 -60.17 50.50 60.11
C LEU A 129 -59.36 51.71 60.55
N ALA A 130 -58.09 51.81 60.16
CA ALA A 130 -57.23 52.96 60.42
C ALA A 130 -57.78 54.23 59.73
N GLU A 131 -58.09 54.16 58.44
CA GLU A 131 -58.69 55.26 57.66
C GLU A 131 -60.03 55.72 58.26
N ARG A 132 -60.86 54.77 58.70
CA ARG A 132 -62.13 55.07 59.36
C ARG A 132 -61.93 55.71 60.74
N LEU A 133 -60.92 55.28 61.49
CA LEU A 133 -60.55 55.84 62.80
C LEU A 133 -59.99 57.26 62.66
N GLU A 134 -59.15 57.52 61.66
CA GLU A 134 -58.65 58.86 61.31
C GLU A 134 -59.81 59.79 60.96
N PHE A 135 -60.73 59.34 60.09
CA PHE A 135 -61.93 60.09 59.74
C PHE A 135 -62.82 60.42 60.97
N TYR A 136 -63.00 59.47 61.90
CA TYR A 136 -63.75 59.72 63.14
C TYR A 136 -63.06 60.71 64.07
N PHE A 137 -61.71 60.74 64.10
CA PHE A 137 -60.94 61.70 64.87
C PHE A 137 -61.02 63.11 64.29
N GLU A 138 -60.99 63.25 62.96
CA GLU A 138 -61.16 64.53 62.27
C GLU A 138 -62.57 65.15 62.45
N THR A 139 -63.58 64.33 62.74
CA THR A 139 -65.00 64.74 62.79
C THR A 139 -65.61 64.81 64.19
N SER A 140 -64.88 64.46 65.25
CA SER A 140 -65.40 64.37 66.64
C SER A 140 -64.71 65.38 67.60
N PRO A 141 -65.41 65.95 68.61
CA PRO A 141 -64.80 66.88 69.58
C PRO A 141 -63.98 66.14 70.66
N THR A 142 -62.76 66.60 70.94
CA THR A 142 -61.72 65.83 71.64
C THR A 142 -61.57 66.14 73.14
N ASP A 143 -61.48 65.08 73.96
CA ASP A 143 -61.13 65.09 75.39
C ASP A 143 -59.65 64.66 75.56
N PRO A 144 -58.80 65.32 76.37
CA PRO A 144 -57.39 64.96 76.58
C PRO A 144 -57.12 63.49 76.97
N GLU A 145 -58.05 62.81 77.65
CA GLU A 145 -57.89 61.38 77.94
C GLU A 145 -58.15 60.51 76.70
N TRP A 146 -59.12 60.92 75.87
CA TRP A 146 -59.47 60.25 74.63
C TRP A 146 -58.36 60.39 73.59
N GLU A 147 -57.71 61.55 73.49
CA GLU A 147 -56.51 61.74 72.64
C GLU A 147 -55.39 60.78 72.99
N LYS A 148 -55.10 60.60 74.28
CA LYS A 148 -54.06 59.65 74.73
C LYS A 148 -54.41 58.21 74.41
N GLN A 149 -55.68 57.82 74.53
CA GLN A 149 -56.13 56.48 74.15
C GLN A 149 -56.10 56.28 72.64
N PHE A 150 -56.48 57.29 71.87
CA PHE A 150 -56.46 57.27 70.41
C PHE A 150 -55.03 57.15 69.86
N ILE A 151 -54.09 57.94 70.40
CA ILE A 151 -52.66 57.83 70.05
C ILE A 151 -52.11 56.43 70.36
N LYS A 152 -52.54 55.81 71.47
CA LYS A 152 -52.15 54.43 71.79
C LYS A 152 -52.69 53.44 70.76
N ILE A 153 -53.97 53.53 70.41
CA ILE A 153 -54.62 52.64 69.43
C ILE A 153 -53.99 52.80 68.04
N ILE A 154 -53.75 54.04 67.58
CA ILE A 154 -53.02 54.28 66.33
C ILE A 154 -51.63 53.67 66.38
N SER A 155 -50.88 53.89 67.48
CA SER A 155 -49.53 53.34 67.59
C SER A 155 -49.50 51.80 67.58
N GLU A 156 -50.57 51.15 68.05
CA GLU A 156 -50.73 49.69 68.00
C GLU A 156 -51.07 49.23 66.58
N ILE A 157 -52.00 49.91 65.90
CA ILE A 157 -52.35 49.66 64.49
C ILE A 157 -51.15 49.84 63.57
N GLU A 158 -50.35 50.90 63.75
CA GLU A 158 -49.12 51.14 63.00
C GLU A 158 -48.08 50.03 63.21
N LYS A 159 -47.92 49.53 64.45
CA LYS A 159 -47.02 48.41 64.74
C LYS A 159 -47.50 47.14 64.04
N GLU A 160 -48.79 46.82 64.11
CA GLU A 160 -49.37 45.66 63.43
C GLU A 160 -49.19 45.74 61.90
N LEU A 161 -49.42 46.92 61.32
CA LEU A 161 -49.28 47.16 59.88
C LEU A 161 -47.81 47.06 59.41
N ASN A 162 -46.86 47.56 60.20
CA ASN A 162 -45.43 47.44 59.92
C ASN A 162 -44.95 45.97 59.96
N ILE A 163 -45.41 45.18 60.94
CA ILE A 163 -45.11 43.74 61.04
C ILE A 163 -45.61 43.03 59.78
N MET A 164 -46.83 43.34 59.37
CA MET A 164 -47.46 42.76 58.19
C MET A 164 -46.75 43.11 56.88
N ASP A 165 -46.35 44.37 56.69
CA ASP A 165 -45.50 44.78 55.57
C ASP A 165 -44.19 43.99 55.51
N SER A 166 -43.57 43.73 56.66
CA SER A 166 -42.35 42.93 56.73
C SER A 166 -42.58 41.44 56.44
N ILE A 167 -43.73 40.87 56.84
CA ILE A 167 -44.16 39.51 56.46
C ILE A 167 -44.33 39.40 54.94
N ASP A 168 -44.99 40.36 54.30
CA ASP A 168 -45.22 40.37 52.85
C ASP A 168 -43.90 40.47 52.08
N LYS A 169 -42.99 41.35 52.51
CA LYS A 169 -41.64 41.46 51.93
C LYS A 169 -40.86 40.15 52.04
N LEU A 170 -40.90 39.50 53.21
CA LEU A 170 -40.25 38.20 53.41
C LEU A 170 -40.85 37.11 52.50
N LYS A 171 -42.17 37.06 52.36
CA LYS A 171 -42.85 36.14 51.43
C LYS A 171 -42.42 36.41 49.98
N ALA A 172 -42.36 37.66 49.55
CA ALA A 172 -41.92 38.05 48.21
C ALA A 172 -40.48 37.58 47.94
N HIS A 173 -39.54 37.86 48.86
CA HIS A 173 -38.15 37.39 48.73
C HIS A 173 -38.03 35.86 48.71
N ILE A 174 -38.84 35.15 49.49
CA ILE A 174 -38.89 33.68 49.42
C ILE A 174 -39.35 33.21 48.05
N GLN A 175 -40.34 33.85 47.44
CA GLN A 175 -40.82 33.51 46.09
C GLN A 175 -39.77 33.80 45.01
N GLU A 176 -39.09 34.94 45.09
CA GLU A 176 -37.98 35.28 44.18
C GLU A 176 -36.82 34.29 44.27
N ILE A 177 -36.51 33.78 45.46
CA ILE A 177 -35.45 32.77 45.59
C ILE A 177 -35.93 31.41 45.07
N LYS A 178 -37.21 31.06 45.23
CA LYS A 178 -37.77 29.84 44.65
C LYS A 178 -37.70 29.85 43.13
N SER A 179 -38.06 30.95 42.47
CA SER A 179 -37.96 31.06 41.01
C SER A 179 -36.51 30.91 40.54
N LYS A 180 -35.55 31.57 41.19
CA LYS A 180 -34.11 31.40 40.91
C LYS A 180 -33.64 29.96 41.10
N ILE A 181 -34.12 29.26 42.13
CA ILE A 181 -33.81 27.85 42.35
C ILE A 181 -34.32 26.99 41.19
N ASP A 182 -35.54 27.25 40.70
CA ASP A 182 -36.11 26.48 39.60
C ASP A 182 -35.41 26.75 38.26
N GLU A 183 -34.96 27.98 38.01
CA GLU A 183 -34.09 28.30 36.87
C GLU A 183 -32.75 27.55 36.93
N ILE A 184 -32.09 27.53 38.09
CA ILE A 184 -30.82 26.81 38.25
C ILE A 184 -31.01 25.29 38.11
N LYS A 185 -32.13 24.74 38.59
CA LYS A 185 -32.46 23.33 38.36
C LYS A 185 -32.57 23.00 36.87
N LYS A 186 -33.25 23.85 36.08
CA LYS A 186 -33.35 23.67 34.62
C LYS A 186 -31.98 23.69 33.95
N LYS A 187 -31.15 24.70 34.25
CA LYS A 187 -29.76 24.79 33.73
C LYS A 187 -28.92 23.55 34.10
N LYS A 188 -29.08 23.05 35.32
CA LYS A 188 -28.40 21.84 35.79
C LYS A 188 -28.87 20.59 35.04
N GLU A 189 -30.16 20.47 34.73
CA GLU A 189 -30.70 19.36 33.93
C GLU A 189 -30.20 19.42 32.49
N GLU A 190 -30.13 20.60 31.89
CA GLU A 190 -29.53 20.80 30.56
C GLU A 190 -28.06 20.37 30.54
N ALA A 191 -27.25 20.85 31.50
CA ALA A 191 -25.86 20.44 31.63
C ALA A 191 -25.69 18.92 31.86
N ARG A 192 -26.63 18.27 32.57
CA ARG A 192 -26.63 16.81 32.73
C ARG A 192 -26.89 16.09 31.40
N LYS A 193 -27.84 16.56 30.60
CA LYS A 193 -28.13 16.00 29.27
C LYS A 193 -26.93 16.16 28.33
N GLU A 194 -26.25 17.30 28.38
CA GLU A 194 -25.00 17.50 27.64
C GLU A 194 -23.92 16.49 28.05
N VAL A 195 -23.73 16.27 29.35
CA VAL A 195 -22.79 15.27 29.88
C VAL A 195 -23.14 13.87 29.37
N GLU A 196 -24.42 13.48 29.40
CA GLU A 196 -24.87 12.19 28.88
C GLU A 196 -24.59 12.03 27.38
N ALA A 197 -24.86 13.07 26.58
CA ALA A 197 -24.57 13.08 25.15
C ALA A 197 -23.06 12.97 24.87
N ILE A 198 -22.22 13.72 25.60
CA ILE A 198 -20.77 13.66 25.47
C ILE A 198 -20.24 12.25 25.82
N VAL A 199 -20.77 11.63 26.89
CA VAL A 199 -20.37 10.29 27.29
C VAL A 199 -20.73 9.26 26.22
N LYS A 200 -21.93 9.33 25.62
CA LYS A 200 -22.31 8.48 24.48
C LYS A 200 -21.34 8.63 23.31
N ASN A 201 -21.03 9.86 22.91
CA ASN A 201 -20.06 10.14 21.84
C ASN A 201 -18.67 9.57 22.15
N ILE A 202 -18.20 9.65 23.40
CA ILE A 202 -16.91 9.07 23.80
C ILE A 202 -16.92 7.53 23.67
N ILE A 203 -18.03 6.87 23.99
CA ILE A 203 -18.17 5.41 23.84
C ILE A 203 -18.13 5.03 22.35
N GLU A 204 -18.89 5.71 21.51
CA GLU A 204 -18.88 5.47 20.05
C GLU A 204 -17.49 5.70 19.43
N LEU A 205 -16.78 6.75 19.84
CA LEU A 205 -15.41 7.00 19.41
C LEU A 205 -14.47 5.88 19.86
N LYS A 206 -14.65 5.34 21.06
CA LYS A 206 -13.85 4.23 21.57
C LYS A 206 -14.05 2.97 20.71
N GLU A 207 -15.28 2.68 20.31
CA GLU A 207 -15.60 1.57 19.40
C GLU A 207 -14.95 1.75 18.02
N LYS A 208 -15.07 2.94 17.43
CA LYS A 208 -14.42 3.28 16.15
C LYS A 208 -12.88 3.18 16.22
N ILE A 209 -12.28 3.64 17.33
CA ILE A 209 -10.84 3.49 17.55
C ILE A 209 -10.44 2.00 17.62
N ASN A 210 -11.28 1.16 18.24
CA ASN A 210 -11.00 -0.26 18.35
C ASN A 210 -11.14 -0.98 17.01
N SER A 211 -12.13 -0.64 16.17
CA SER A 211 -12.25 -1.22 14.82
C SER A 211 -11.05 -0.85 13.94
N LEU A 212 -10.66 0.43 13.91
CA LEU A 212 -9.49 0.91 13.17
C LEU A 212 -8.18 0.27 13.65
N ARG A 213 -8.06 -0.02 14.96
CA ARG A 213 -6.91 -0.76 15.49
C ARG A 213 -6.83 -2.18 14.92
N LYS A 214 -7.96 -2.90 14.86
CA LYS A 214 -8.02 -4.24 14.26
C LYS A 214 -7.68 -4.21 12.78
N GLU A 215 -8.28 -3.29 12.03
CA GLU A 215 -7.97 -3.11 10.60
C GLU A 215 -6.49 -2.82 10.35
N ARG A 216 -5.87 -2.00 11.21
CA ARG A 216 -4.42 -1.74 11.16
C ARG A 216 -3.61 -3.00 11.43
N GLU A 217 -3.99 -3.81 12.42
CA GLU A 217 -3.30 -5.06 12.74
C GLU A 217 -3.38 -6.06 11.58
N ASP A 218 -4.54 -6.20 10.95
CA ASP A 218 -4.72 -7.10 9.81
C ASP A 218 -3.98 -6.61 8.57
N ALA A 219 -4.00 -5.30 8.30
CA ALA A 219 -3.17 -4.68 7.26
C ALA A 219 -1.67 -4.93 7.52
N TYR A 220 -1.23 -4.89 8.77
CA TYR A 220 0.16 -5.19 9.13
C TYR A 220 0.51 -6.66 8.88
N LYS A 221 -0.36 -7.62 9.23
CA LYS A 221 -0.16 -9.04 8.92
C LYS A 221 -0.03 -9.27 7.42
N GLN A 222 -0.95 -8.72 6.62
CA GLN A 222 -0.90 -8.81 5.16
C GLN A 222 0.40 -8.22 4.59
N LEU A 223 0.87 -7.09 5.14
CA LEU A 223 2.13 -6.47 4.74
C LEU A 223 3.33 -7.40 5.01
N VAL A 224 3.35 -8.08 6.16
CA VAL A 224 4.41 -9.03 6.52
C VAL A 224 4.42 -10.22 5.56
N GLU A 225 3.25 -10.78 5.25
CA GLU A 225 3.13 -11.88 4.29
C GLU A 225 3.61 -11.49 2.89
N LEU A 226 3.20 -10.32 2.39
CA LEU A 226 3.65 -9.84 1.08
C LEU A 226 5.15 -9.55 1.04
N LYS A 227 5.73 -9.07 2.14
CA LYS A 227 7.20 -8.91 2.23
C LYS A 227 7.92 -10.25 2.13
N LYS A 228 7.42 -11.29 2.81
CA LYS A 228 7.97 -12.66 2.69
C LYS A 228 7.87 -13.16 1.24
N LYS A 229 6.68 -13.10 0.63
CA LYS A 229 6.46 -13.47 -0.78
C LYS A 229 7.39 -12.72 -1.73
N ARG A 230 7.58 -11.42 -1.53
CA ARG A 230 8.51 -10.59 -2.33
C ARG A 230 9.94 -11.10 -2.22
N ASP A 231 10.38 -11.46 -1.02
CA ASP A 231 11.76 -11.88 -0.78
C ASP A 231 12.01 -13.29 -1.34
N GLU A 232 11.03 -14.20 -1.24
CA GLU A 232 11.03 -15.50 -1.94
C GLU A 232 11.12 -15.32 -3.46
N LEU A 233 10.29 -14.44 -4.05
CA LEU A 233 10.34 -14.15 -5.48
C LEU A 233 11.68 -13.55 -5.91
N LYS A 234 12.32 -12.73 -5.07
CA LYS A 234 13.67 -12.21 -5.36
C LYS A 234 14.70 -13.34 -5.39
N GLN A 235 14.66 -14.25 -4.42
CA GLN A 235 15.56 -15.41 -4.39
C GLN A 235 15.35 -16.28 -5.64
N ASN A 236 14.10 -16.58 -6.01
CA ASN A 236 13.78 -17.35 -7.20
C ASN A 236 14.28 -16.66 -8.48
N ARG A 237 14.08 -15.35 -8.59
CA ARG A 237 14.61 -14.53 -9.70
C ARG A 237 16.13 -14.66 -9.82
N ASP A 238 16.84 -14.60 -8.70
CA ASP A 238 18.30 -14.60 -8.69
C ASP A 238 18.86 -16.00 -9.00
N ARG A 239 18.19 -17.07 -8.54
CA ARG A 239 18.48 -18.45 -8.95
C ARG A 239 18.30 -18.64 -10.46
N VAL A 240 17.16 -18.23 -11.02
CA VAL A 240 16.90 -18.36 -12.46
C VAL A 240 17.93 -17.58 -13.30
N LYS A 241 18.38 -16.40 -12.82
CA LYS A 241 19.46 -15.66 -13.48
C LYS A 241 20.79 -16.42 -13.49
N GLN A 242 21.14 -17.09 -12.39
CA GLN A 242 22.35 -17.90 -12.30
C GLN A 242 22.27 -19.08 -13.27
N GLU A 243 21.16 -19.81 -13.30
CA GLU A 243 20.96 -20.93 -14.23
C GLU A 243 21.05 -20.49 -15.70
N ILE A 244 20.47 -19.33 -16.05
CA ILE A 244 20.61 -18.76 -17.41
C ILE A 244 22.08 -18.48 -17.73
N ALA A 245 22.85 -17.94 -16.77
CA ALA A 245 24.26 -17.64 -16.96
C ALA A 245 25.09 -18.92 -17.16
N GLU A 246 24.83 -19.97 -16.37
CA GLU A 246 25.48 -21.28 -16.50
C GLU A 246 25.18 -21.93 -17.87
N LEU A 247 23.92 -21.93 -18.30
CA LEU A 247 23.54 -22.43 -19.61
C LEU A 247 24.18 -21.61 -20.74
N ALA A 248 24.30 -20.30 -20.57
CA ALA A 248 24.95 -19.44 -21.56
C ALA A 248 26.45 -19.74 -21.70
N LEU A 249 27.14 -20.06 -20.60
CA LEU A 249 28.52 -20.52 -20.61
C LEU A 249 28.66 -21.87 -21.32
N LYS A 250 27.85 -22.87 -20.95
CA LYS A 250 27.83 -24.19 -21.61
C LYS A 250 27.59 -24.06 -23.12
N ARG A 251 26.63 -23.23 -23.53
CA ARG A 251 26.37 -22.97 -24.95
C ARG A 251 27.57 -22.35 -25.66
N LYS A 252 28.31 -21.46 -25.00
CA LYS A 252 29.52 -20.84 -25.55
C LYS A 252 30.64 -21.87 -25.73
N GLU A 253 30.82 -22.78 -24.77
CA GLU A 253 31.79 -23.87 -24.84
C GLU A 253 31.47 -24.84 -26.00
N LEU A 254 30.22 -25.28 -26.14
CA LEU A 254 29.80 -26.14 -27.25
C LEU A 254 30.00 -25.45 -28.61
N ARG A 255 29.73 -24.14 -28.71
CA ARG A 255 30.01 -23.37 -29.93
C ARG A 255 31.50 -23.31 -30.27
N ALA A 256 32.37 -23.23 -29.26
CA ALA A 256 33.81 -23.27 -29.46
C ALA A 256 34.27 -24.65 -29.95
N GLN A 257 33.77 -25.73 -29.34
CA GLN A 257 34.03 -27.10 -29.80
C GLN A 257 33.56 -27.33 -31.24
N LEU A 258 32.37 -26.82 -31.58
CA LEU A 258 31.83 -26.91 -32.92
C LEU A 258 32.66 -26.11 -33.95
N ALA A 259 33.21 -24.96 -33.57
CA ALA A 259 34.14 -24.21 -34.41
C ALA A 259 35.44 -25.00 -34.67
N GLN A 260 36.00 -25.64 -33.65
CA GLN A 260 37.18 -26.50 -33.80
C GLN A 260 36.92 -27.67 -34.76
N LEU A 261 35.78 -28.37 -34.61
CA LEU A 261 35.41 -29.45 -35.53
C LEU A 261 35.18 -28.95 -36.97
N ARG A 262 34.63 -27.74 -37.16
CA ARG A 262 34.51 -27.12 -38.49
C ARG A 262 35.88 -26.90 -39.13
N ASP A 263 36.85 -26.41 -38.36
CA ASP A 263 38.21 -26.21 -38.86
C ASP A 263 38.89 -27.55 -39.21
N GLU A 264 38.70 -28.60 -38.40
CA GLU A 264 39.18 -29.94 -38.71
C GLU A 264 38.53 -30.50 -39.98
N LEU A 265 37.22 -30.37 -40.14
CA LEU A 265 36.49 -30.79 -41.33
C LEU A 265 36.98 -30.05 -42.58
N ASN A 266 37.26 -28.75 -42.47
CA ASN A 266 37.86 -27.95 -43.54
C ASN A 266 39.26 -28.47 -43.93
N LYS A 267 40.09 -28.86 -42.97
CA LYS A 267 41.40 -29.48 -43.26
C LYS A 267 41.24 -30.79 -44.02
N TYR A 268 40.38 -31.69 -43.56
CA TYR A 268 40.15 -32.98 -44.21
C TYR A 268 39.54 -32.84 -45.61
N THR A 269 38.62 -31.90 -45.82
CA THR A 269 38.05 -31.64 -47.15
C THR A 269 39.07 -31.10 -48.15
N VAL A 270 40.02 -30.27 -47.71
CA VAL A 270 41.15 -29.84 -48.56
C VAL A 270 42.07 -31.02 -48.91
N LEU A 271 42.39 -31.87 -47.94
CA LEU A 271 43.17 -33.09 -48.18
C LEU A 271 42.48 -34.03 -49.18
N LEU A 272 41.16 -34.21 -49.06
CA LEU A 272 40.36 -35.02 -49.96
C LEU A 272 40.42 -34.49 -51.40
N LYS A 273 40.25 -33.17 -51.58
CA LYS A 273 40.41 -32.50 -52.88
C LYS A 273 41.81 -32.68 -53.46
N ALA A 274 42.86 -32.62 -52.62
CA ALA A 274 44.24 -32.81 -53.06
C ALA A 274 44.49 -34.24 -53.54
N ILE A 275 43.95 -35.24 -52.83
CA ILE A 275 44.02 -36.65 -53.22
C ILE A 275 43.26 -36.88 -54.53
N ASP A 276 42.04 -36.37 -54.66
CA ASP A 276 41.26 -36.46 -55.90
C ASP A 276 42.01 -35.84 -57.09
N LEU A 277 42.68 -34.69 -56.89
CA LEU A 277 43.52 -34.06 -57.91
C LEU A 277 44.70 -34.96 -58.28
N SER A 278 45.42 -35.49 -57.28
CA SER A 278 46.57 -36.38 -57.46
C SER A 278 46.18 -37.67 -58.19
N GLU A 279 45.06 -38.29 -57.84
CA GLU A 279 44.53 -39.49 -58.52
C GLU A 279 44.23 -39.18 -59.99
N ARG A 280 43.60 -38.04 -60.28
CA ARG A 280 43.37 -37.58 -61.66
C ARG A 280 44.66 -37.33 -62.43
N TYR A 281 45.65 -36.68 -61.80
CA TYR A 281 46.95 -36.46 -62.42
C TYR A 281 47.69 -37.77 -62.71
N LYS A 282 47.67 -38.74 -61.79
CA LYS A 282 48.24 -40.07 -62.01
C LYS A 282 47.53 -40.81 -63.13
N ALA A 283 46.20 -40.82 -63.14
CA ALA A 283 45.42 -41.44 -64.23
C ALA A 283 45.69 -40.77 -65.59
N ALA A 284 45.82 -39.44 -65.62
CA ALA A 284 46.18 -38.70 -66.83
C ALA A 284 47.63 -38.96 -67.26
N ALA A 285 48.55 -39.17 -66.32
CA ALA A 285 49.94 -39.52 -66.60
C ALA A 285 50.04 -40.95 -67.17
N THR A 286 49.33 -41.92 -66.60
CA THR A 286 49.30 -43.29 -67.13
C THR A 286 48.68 -43.33 -68.51
N THR A 287 47.56 -42.64 -68.76
CA THR A 287 46.97 -42.58 -70.11
C THR A 287 47.89 -41.88 -71.11
N ARG A 288 48.61 -40.82 -70.70
CA ARG A 288 49.66 -40.20 -71.51
C ARG A 288 50.83 -41.14 -71.80
N GLU A 289 51.25 -41.93 -70.82
CA GLU A 289 52.30 -42.94 -71.00
C GLU A 289 51.84 -44.07 -71.92
N ASP A 290 50.60 -44.55 -71.79
CA ASP A 290 50.01 -45.60 -72.63
C ASP A 290 49.80 -45.12 -74.07
N THR A 291 49.31 -43.89 -74.26
CA THR A 291 49.20 -43.27 -75.59
C THR A 291 50.58 -43.05 -76.20
N ARG A 292 51.56 -42.56 -75.43
CA ARG A 292 52.94 -42.43 -75.89
C ARG A 292 53.59 -43.78 -76.23
N ARG A 293 53.32 -44.84 -75.46
CA ARG A 293 53.79 -46.21 -75.73
C ARG A 293 53.18 -46.76 -77.02
N SER A 294 51.87 -46.68 -77.18
CA SER A 294 51.20 -47.15 -78.41
C SER A 294 51.59 -46.33 -79.65
N LEU A 295 51.81 -45.02 -79.51
CA LEU A 295 52.41 -44.20 -80.57
C LEU A 295 53.83 -44.64 -80.91
N LYS A 296 54.66 -44.94 -79.91
CA LYS A 296 56.02 -45.46 -80.12
C LYS A 296 56.04 -46.84 -80.77
N GLU A 297 55.17 -47.76 -80.34
CA GLU A 297 55.03 -49.09 -80.92
C GLU A 297 54.60 -49.00 -82.38
N ARG A 298 53.60 -48.17 -82.70
CA ARG A 298 53.18 -47.91 -84.08
C ARG A 298 54.30 -47.28 -84.91
N ALA A 299 54.99 -46.28 -84.36
CA ALA A 299 56.11 -45.64 -85.04
C ALA A 299 57.27 -46.63 -85.27
N GLU A 300 57.53 -47.55 -84.35
CA GLU A 300 58.56 -48.56 -84.49
C GLU A 300 58.19 -49.61 -85.55
N GLU A 301 56.93 -50.06 -85.62
CA GLU A 301 56.44 -50.90 -86.72
C GLU A 301 56.60 -50.22 -88.08
N ILE A 302 56.23 -48.94 -88.18
CA ILE A 302 56.35 -48.13 -89.40
C ILE A 302 57.82 -47.91 -89.76
N TYR A 303 58.69 -47.64 -88.79
CA TYR A 303 60.13 -47.48 -89.00
C TYR A 303 60.79 -48.79 -89.46
N GLN A 304 60.37 -49.94 -88.92
CA GLN A 304 60.82 -51.25 -89.38
C GLN A 304 60.32 -51.57 -90.81
N ARG A 305 59.18 -50.99 -91.26
CA ARG A 305 58.73 -51.06 -92.66
C ARG A 305 59.53 -50.12 -93.57
N LEU A 306 59.88 -48.92 -93.10
CA LEU A 306 60.80 -48.00 -93.78
C LEU A 306 62.16 -48.66 -94.04
N LEU A 307 62.76 -49.29 -93.03
CA LEU A 307 64.02 -50.03 -93.13
C LEU A 307 63.96 -51.19 -94.14
N ARG A 308 62.77 -51.73 -94.43
CA ARG A 308 62.51 -52.77 -95.43
C ARG A 308 62.27 -52.22 -96.84
N GLY A 309 62.29 -50.90 -97.04
CA GLY A 309 62.24 -50.25 -98.36
C GLY A 309 60.83 -50.03 -98.94
N GLU A 310 59.78 -50.10 -98.11
CA GLU A 310 58.40 -49.81 -98.53
C GLU A 310 58.13 -48.29 -98.60
N ARG A 311 57.27 -47.85 -99.54
CA ARG A 311 56.84 -46.44 -99.64
C ARG A 311 55.84 -46.12 -98.53
N LEU A 312 56.10 -45.05 -97.77
CA LEU A 312 55.23 -44.57 -96.70
C LEU A 312 54.17 -43.57 -97.21
N SER A 313 53.01 -43.56 -96.55
CA SER A 313 51.99 -42.51 -96.68
C SER A 313 52.41 -41.23 -95.95
N HIS A 314 51.86 -40.08 -96.35
CA HIS A 314 52.08 -38.80 -95.67
C HIS A 314 51.72 -38.86 -94.18
N GLU A 315 50.62 -39.56 -93.85
CA GLU A 315 50.17 -39.80 -92.47
C GLU A 315 51.13 -40.71 -91.68
N GLU A 316 51.80 -41.67 -92.33
CA GLU A 316 52.77 -42.56 -91.69
C GLU A 316 54.10 -41.84 -91.40
N ILE A 317 54.45 -40.83 -92.20
CA ILE A 317 55.61 -39.95 -91.98
C ILE A 317 55.34 -38.98 -90.81
N GLU A 318 54.14 -38.42 -90.71
CA GLU A 318 53.73 -37.54 -89.61
C GLU A 318 53.82 -38.26 -88.24
N ILE A 319 53.40 -39.54 -88.20
CA ILE A 319 53.51 -40.39 -87.00
C ILE A 319 54.97 -40.64 -86.57
N LEU A 320 55.90 -40.76 -87.52
CA LEU A 320 57.34 -40.95 -87.22
C LEU A 320 58.00 -39.67 -86.67
N ILE A 321 57.57 -38.50 -87.16
CA ILE A 321 58.02 -37.18 -86.68
C ILE A 321 57.47 -36.94 -85.26
N GLU A 322 56.17 -37.16 -85.05
CA GLU A 322 55.52 -36.96 -83.75
C GLU A 322 56.06 -37.90 -82.65
N ALA A 323 56.54 -39.09 -83.03
CA ALA A 323 57.20 -40.03 -82.13
C ALA A 323 58.71 -39.78 -81.93
N GLY A 324 59.33 -38.88 -82.71
CA GLY A 324 60.74 -38.46 -82.60
C GLY A 324 61.75 -39.38 -83.29
N TYR A 325 61.33 -40.20 -84.26
CA TYR A 325 62.23 -41.08 -85.02
C TYR A 325 62.85 -40.41 -86.27
N LEU A 326 62.34 -39.24 -86.68
CA LEU A 326 62.86 -38.39 -87.75
C LEU A 326 62.98 -36.93 -87.24
N PRO A 327 64.01 -36.17 -87.66
CA PRO A 327 64.13 -34.75 -87.30
C PRO A 327 63.04 -33.92 -87.98
N GLU A 328 62.47 -32.95 -87.26
CA GLU A 328 61.61 -31.91 -87.84
C GLU A 328 62.46 -31.04 -88.77
N GLU A 329 62.13 -31.00 -90.07
CA GLU A 329 62.70 -30.06 -91.05
C GLU A 329 61.96 -28.72 -91.06
#